data_AF-A0A2R3N124-F1
#
_entry.id   AF-A0A2R3N124-F1
#
_cell.length_a   1.000
_cell.length_b   1.000
_cell.length_c   1.000
_cell.angle_alpha   90.00
_cell.angle_beta   90.00
_cell.angle_gamma   90.00
#
_symmetry.space_group_name_H-M   'P 1'
#
loop_
_entity.id
_entity.type
_entity.pdbx_description
1 polymer ?
#
loop_
_entity_poly.entity_id
_entity_poly.type
_entity_poly.pdbx_seq_one_letter_code
_entity_poly.pdbx_strand_id
1 'polypeptide(L)' 'MTKLYAVIDTNVLVSALLRWDSLPGAVMEQALMGGIIPVLSDEIIEEYREVLARKKFCFSFKGFCSNAA' A
#
# COMPACT_ATOMS: atom_id res chain seq x y z
N MET A 1 9.53 12.01 21.45
CA MET A 1 8.54 11.08 20.85
C MET A 1 9.31 9.95 20.19
N THR A 2 8.96 8.71 20.50
CA THR A 2 9.56 7.52 19.88
C THR A 2 8.90 7.30 18.52
N LYS A 3 9.72 7.15 17.47
CA LYS A 3 9.21 6.83 16.13
C LYS A 3 8.81 5.36 16.06
N LEU A 4 7.61 5.07 15.57
CA LEU A 4 7.15 3.70 15.35
C LEU A 4 7.44 3.29 13.91
N TYR A 5 8.39 2.39 13.73
CA TYR A 5 8.75 1.83 12.43
C TYR A 5 8.09 0.46 12.28
N ALA A 6 7.40 0.22 11.17
CA ALA A 6 6.74 -1.05 10.92
C ALA A 6 6.82 -1.43 9.43
N VAL A 7 6.99 -2.73 9.16
CA VAL A 7 6.73 -3.28 7.84
C VAL A 7 5.22 -3.48 7.72
N ILE A 8 4.62 -2.95 6.66
CA ILE A 8 3.20 -3.15 6.41
C ILE A 8 3.05 -4.44 5.59
N ASP A 9 2.28 -5.39 6.08
CA ASP A 9 1.97 -6.59 5.30
C ASP A 9 1.14 -6.21 4.07
N THR A 10 1.41 -6.85 2.94
CA THR A 10 0.67 -6.67 1.69
C THR A 10 -0.83 -6.84 1.87
N ASN A 11 -1.28 -7.77 2.73
CA ASN A 11 -2.70 -7.96 3.02
C ASN A 11 -3.34 -6.77 3.73
N VAL A 12 -2.60 -6.06 4.58
CA VAL A 12 -3.07 -4.84 5.24
C VAL A 12 -3.25 -3.74 4.19
N LEU A 13 -2.26 -3.55 3.31
CA LEU A 13 -2.34 -2.60 2.22
C LEU A 13 -3.52 -2.91 1.27
N VAL A 14 -3.63 -4.16 0.79
CA VAL A 14 -4.72 -4.58 -0.11
C VAL A 14 -6.08 -4.43 0.55
N SER A 15 -6.22 -4.82 1.82
CA SER A 15 -7.49 -4.70 2.55
C SER A 15 -7.90 -3.24 2.72
N ALA A 16 -6.95 -2.35 2.99
CA ALA A 16 -7.18 -0.91 3.08
C ALA A 16 -7.62 -0.32 1.73
N LEU A 17 -6.98 -0.74 0.62
CA LEU A 17 -7.34 -0.29 -0.73
C LEU A 17 -8.73 -0.79 -1.17
N LEU A 18 -9.16 -1.97 -0.71
CA LEU A 18 -10.50 -2.49 -0.97
C LEU A 18 -11.56 -1.82 -0.09
N ARG A 19 -11.24 -1.52 1.17
CA ARG A 19 -12.15 -0.84 2.10
C ARG A 19 -11.36 0.04 3.07
N TRP A 20 -11.35 1.34 2.79
CA TRP A 20 -10.65 2.33 3.61
C TRP A 20 -11.25 2.49 5.00
N ASP A 21 -12.58 2.43 5.14
CA ASP A 21 -13.23 2.47 6.45
C ASP A 21 -13.17 1.08 7.12
N SER A 22 -11.97 0.72 7.59
CA SER A 22 -11.67 -0.54 8.23
C SER A 22 -10.42 -0.46 9.10
N LEU A 23 -10.15 -1.47 9.94
CA LEU A 23 -8.92 -1.52 10.75
C LEU A 23 -7.63 -1.43 9.91
N PRO A 24 -7.47 -2.16 8.78
CA PRO A 24 -6.36 -1.93 7.86
C PRO A 24 -6.27 -0.50 7.32
N GLY A 25 -7.41 0.12 7.00
CA GLY A 25 -7.44 1.50 6.55
C GLY A 25 -6.98 2.48 7.61
N ALA A 26 -7.38 2.29 8.87
CA ALA A 26 -6.87 3.08 10.00
C ALA A 26 -5.35 2.93 10.18
N VAL A 27 -4.79 1.73 9.99
CA VAL A 27 -3.34 1.52 9.99
C VAL A 27 -2.67 2.31 8.87
N MET A 28 -3.22 2.27 7.66
CA MET A 28 -2.71 3.06 6.53
C MET A 28 -2.86 4.56 6.76
N GLU A 29 -3.92 5.02 7.40
CA GLU A 29 -4.12 6.41 7.75
C GLU A 29 -3.04 6.91 8.72
N GLN A 30 -2.72 6.12 9.75
CA GLN A 30 -1.61 6.42 10.66
C GLN A 30 -0.26 6.43 9.94
N ALA A 31 -0.06 5.55 8.97
CA ALA A 31 1.14 5.55 8.14
C ALA A 31 1.27 6.84 7.31
N LEU A 32 0.17 7.30 6.71
CA LEU A 32 0.12 8.54 5.92
C LEU A 32 0.29 9.79 6.79
N MET A 33 -0.26 9.79 8.00
CA MET A 33 -0.09 10.87 8.98
C MET A 33 1.28 10.87 9.67
N GLY A 34 2.12 9.87 9.43
CA GLY A 34 3.44 9.73 10.07
C GLY A 34 3.39 9.23 11.52
N GLY A 35 2.25 8.75 12.00
CA GLY A 35 2.12 8.03 13.27
C GLY A 35 2.77 6.65 13.22
N ILE A 36 2.81 6.03 12.03
CA ILE A 36 3.62 4.86 11.70
C ILE A 36 4.56 5.27 10.56
N ILE A 37 5.81 4.85 10.62
CA ILE A 37 6.78 5.03 9.54
C ILE A 37 6.95 3.68 8.85
N PRO A 38 6.40 3.50 7.63
CA PRO A 38 6.58 2.27 6.87
C PRO A 38 8.06 2.03 6.59
N VAL A 39 8.52 0.82 6.86
CA VAL A 39 9.85 0.34 6.44
C VAL A 39 9.70 -0.37 5.11
N LEU A 40 10.42 0.08 4.10
CA LEU A 40 10.37 -0.42 2.74
C LEU A 40 11.74 -0.96 2.33
N SER A 41 11.73 -2.04 1.56
CA SER A 41 12.87 -2.57 0.81
C SER A 41 12.43 -2.80 -0.65
N ASP A 42 13.39 -2.96 -1.55
CA ASP A 42 13.08 -3.26 -2.96
C ASP A 42 12.26 -4.54 -3.11
N GLU A 43 12.55 -5.56 -2.29
CA GLU A 43 11.80 -6.82 -2.22
C GLU A 43 10.32 -6.61 -1.84
N ILE A 44 10.06 -5.79 -0.81
CA ILE A 44 8.70 -5.46 -0.36
C ILE A 44 7.94 -4.68 -1.44
N ILE A 45 8.61 -3.72 -2.09
CA ILE A 45 7.99 -2.93 -3.15
C ILE A 45 7.62 -3.80 -4.35
N GLU A 46 8.48 -4.76 -4.73
CA GLU A 46 8.16 -5.67 -5.84
C GLU A 46 6.98 -6.57 -5.49
N GLU A 47 6.93 -7.12 -4.27
CA GLU A 47 5.79 -7.91 -3.80
C GLU A 47 4.48 -7.10 -3.89
N TYR A 48 4.48 -5.84 -3.45
CA TYR A 48 3.32 -4.97 -3.57
C TYR A 48 2.89 -4.80 -5.02
N ARG A 49 3.82 -4.56 -5.95
CA ARG A 49 3.51 -4.42 -7.38
C ARG A 49 2.85 -5.68 -7.93
N GLU A 50 3.44 -6.84 -7.67
CA GLU A 50 2.92 -8.13 -8.12
C GLU A 50 1.52 -8.41 -7.56
N VAL A 51 1.31 -8.14 -6.27
CA VAL A 51 0.01 -8.40 -5.62
C VAL A 51 -1.05 -7.43 -6.11
N LEU A 52 -0.76 -6.14 -6.20
CA LEU A 52 -1.71 -5.12 -6.64
C LEU A 52 -2.08 -5.26 -8.12
N ALA A 53 -1.20 -5.83 -8.95
CA ALA A 53 -1.47 -6.11 -10.36
C ALA A 53 -2.39 -7.32 -10.59
N ARG A 54 -2.70 -8.13 -9.57
CA ARG A 54 -3.55 -9.31 -9.75
C ARG A 54 -4.97 -8.90 -10.15
N LYS A 55 -5.43 -9.44 -11.29
CA LYS A 55 -6.75 -9.16 -11.88
C LYS A 55 -7.93 -9.30 -10.90
N LYS A 56 -7.83 -10.20 -9.91
CA LYS A 56 -8.88 -10.46 -8.91
C LYS A 56 -9.22 -9.27 -8.02
N PHE A 57 -8.31 -8.29 -7.87
CA PHE A 57 -8.56 -7.10 -7.07
C PHE A 57 -9.21 -5.97 -7.85
N CYS A 58 -9.25 -6.06 -9.18
CA CYS A 58 -9.91 -5.09 -10.06
C CYS A 58 -9.50 -3.63 -9.82
N PHE A 59 -8.30 -3.37 -9.31
CA PHE A 59 -7.79 -2.02 -9.17
C PHE A 59 -7.56 -1.43 -10.58
N SER A 60 -8.30 -0.39 -10.93
CA SER A 60 -8.08 0.33 -12.19
C SER A 60 -6.86 1.23 -12.01
N PHE A 61 -5.70 0.77 -12.46
CA PHE A 61 -4.49 1.59 -12.46
C PHE A 61 -4.57 2.64 -13.59
N LYS A 62 -5.35 3.71 -13.37
CA LYS A 62 -5.30 4.92 -14.21
C LYS A 62 -4.10 5.75 -13.75
N GLY A 63 -2.89 5.29 -14.06
CA GLY A 63 -1.70 5.88 -13.45
C GLY A 63 -0.38 5.47 -14.09
N PHE A 64 -0.30 5.50 -15.42
CA PHE A 64 0.84 5.94 -16.23
C PHE A 64 0.49 5.64 -17.69
N CYS A 65 -0.18 6.58 -18.35
CA CYS A 65 -0.06 6.64 -19.81
C CYS A 65 1.31 7.25 -20.08
N SER A 66 2.34 6.43 -20.29
CA SER A 66 3.45 6.90 -21.12
C SER A 66 2.88 7.02 -22.54
N ASN A 67 2.67 8.24 -22.99
CA ASN A 67 2.70 8.51 -24.42
C ASN A 67 4.14 8.21 -24.85
N ALA A 68 4.41 6.96 -25.25
CA ALA A 68 5.50 6.68 -26.14
C ALA A 68 5.06 7.20 -27.52
N ALA A 69 5.47 8.43 -27.81
CA ALA A 69 5.60 8.93 -29.18
C ALA A 69 6.84 8.28 -29.82
#